data_AF-A0A812V398-F1
#
_entry.id   AF-A0A812V398-F1
#
_cell.length_a   1.000
_cell.length_b   1.000
_cell.length_c   1.000
_cell.angle_alpha   90.00
_cell.angle_beta   90.00
_cell.angle_gamma   90.00
#
_symmetry.space_group_name_H-M   'P 1'
#
loop_
_entity.id
_entity.type
_entity.pdbx_description
1 polymer ?
#
loop_
_entity_poly.entity_id
_entity_poly.type
_entity_poly.pdbx_seq_one_letter_code
_entity_poly.pdbx_strand_id
1 'polypeptide(L)'
;MVRDQNELSELWGNQLSGVTECDSVDVDSNSVLGSPLDRSAAWPLPFACAMAEVALTCVSAEVDGSKPPPGMASVAGKLLQQVQACVSQATMPEKSKADFAGFYAGFECTYSSSQDLERLPHELKRWPFEPEQPPWMVGRQHQLELLSRLVPDRQLFSSIGRAHFELRPEPDKEQPTLRLRPLSPNPLKVDGRSVAAEESGSEEVTLRDGSSVSFCFQGEVFLTLQFLIRRGVEAAPTQEALPQSLDTVPTVARSSPAAYALVCDRLAGETVDHLPKEERKILVSSEGPTSIGRQCQPGFFENLQKLSRSQWVFVGYVSRTHFQVTGLAEELPPSKVRFEVTNCSSNPILLAGRELPGRGRQVIQVGDTIELIAQDSQAYYSGKAVPLLKFVVAWAEPFDKLLCGRI
;
A
#
# COMPACT_ATOMS: atom_id res chain seq x y z
N MET A 1 43.89 14.23 -39.00
CA MET A 1 43.84 14.51 -40.46
C MET A 1 43.14 13.34 -41.13
N VAL A 2 41.81 13.42 -41.24
CA VAL A 2 40.99 12.45 -41.97
C VAL A 2 39.81 13.23 -42.55
N ARG A 3 39.66 13.13 -43.89
CA ARG A 3 38.50 13.54 -44.71
C ARG A 3 37.28 12.67 -44.30
N ASP A 4 36.01 12.95 -44.53
CA ASP A 4 35.30 13.59 -45.63
C ASP A 4 33.98 14.17 -45.08
N GLN A 5 33.55 15.28 -45.66
CA GLN A 5 32.20 15.83 -45.57
C GLN A 5 31.45 15.50 -46.87
N ASN A 6 30.13 15.39 -46.76
CA ASN A 6 29.10 15.21 -47.81
C ASN A 6 28.61 13.79 -48.02
N GLU A 7 27.54 13.45 -47.32
CA GLU A 7 26.36 12.73 -47.83
C GLU A 7 25.30 12.71 -46.71
N LEU A 8 24.02 12.72 -47.08
CA LEU A 8 22.80 12.70 -46.23
C LEU A 8 22.09 14.03 -45.95
N SER A 9 21.85 14.81 -47.01
CA SER A 9 20.78 15.81 -47.06
C SER A 9 19.89 15.59 -48.30
N GLU A 10 19.39 14.38 -48.50
CA GLU A 10 18.33 14.09 -49.47
C GLU A 10 17.48 12.93 -48.97
N LEU A 11 16.38 13.27 -48.30
CA LEU A 11 15.14 12.52 -48.12
C LEU A 11 14.23 13.48 -47.35
N TRP A 12 12.93 13.49 -47.63
CA TRP A 12 11.93 14.49 -47.20
C TRP A 12 11.75 15.66 -48.17
N GLY A 13 11.37 15.33 -49.41
CA GLY A 13 10.72 16.26 -50.34
C GLY A 13 9.69 15.50 -51.18
N ASN A 14 8.48 16.07 -51.26
CA ASN A 14 7.36 15.72 -52.14
C ASN A 14 6.32 14.72 -51.62
N GLN A 15 5.24 15.26 -51.03
CA GLN A 15 3.89 14.82 -51.40
C GLN A 15 2.84 15.89 -51.02
N LEU A 16 1.86 16.03 -51.91
CA LEU A 16 0.60 16.78 -51.81
C LEU A 16 0.59 18.22 -52.35
N SER A 17 0.28 18.32 -53.64
CA SER A 17 -0.34 19.48 -54.26
C SER A 17 -1.72 19.09 -54.80
N GLY A 18 -2.75 19.83 -54.41
CA GLY A 18 -4.01 19.96 -55.16
C GLY A 18 -5.26 19.57 -54.39
N VAL A 19 -5.95 20.57 -53.80
CA VAL A 19 -7.40 20.82 -53.95
C VAL A 19 -7.63 22.33 -53.67
N THR A 20 -8.52 22.90 -54.46
CA THR A 20 -8.96 24.30 -54.60
C THR A 20 -9.85 24.84 -53.48
N GLU A 21 -9.81 26.17 -53.33
CA GLU A 21 -10.82 27.10 -52.79
C GLU A 21 -12.13 26.55 -52.19
N CYS A 22 -12.42 26.93 -50.94
CA CYS A 22 -13.75 27.34 -50.47
C CYS A 22 -13.66 28.07 -49.12
N ASP A 23 -14.15 29.31 -49.12
CA ASP A 23 -14.79 30.10 -48.07
C ASP A 23 -14.25 30.16 -46.63
N SER A 24 -13.92 31.40 -46.26
CA SER A 24 -13.71 31.91 -44.91
C SER A 24 -14.93 31.71 -44.01
N VAL A 25 -14.74 30.94 -42.94
CA VAL A 25 -15.60 30.95 -41.75
C VAL A 25 -14.70 31.17 -40.55
N ASP A 26 -14.88 32.30 -39.85
CA ASP A 26 -14.29 32.55 -38.53
C ASP A 26 -14.82 31.49 -37.55
N VAL A 27 -13.98 30.51 -37.22
CA VAL A 27 -14.25 29.52 -36.17
C VAL A 27 -13.35 29.82 -34.98
N ASP A 28 -13.97 30.29 -33.91
CA ASP A 28 -13.40 30.46 -32.58
C ASP A 28 -12.67 29.17 -32.15
N SER A 29 -11.33 29.19 -32.24
CA SER A 29 -10.45 28.05 -31.98
C SER A 29 -10.19 27.81 -30.49
N ASN A 30 -11.14 28.16 -29.61
CA ASN A 30 -11.02 28.06 -28.15
C ASN A 30 -11.92 26.99 -27.50
N SER A 31 -12.49 26.08 -28.29
CA SER A 31 -13.22 24.93 -27.74
C SER A 31 -12.70 23.63 -28.35
N VAL A 32 -12.71 22.56 -27.55
CA VAL A 32 -12.33 21.17 -27.92
C VAL A 32 -10.84 20.76 -27.72
N LEU A 33 -10.16 21.33 -26.72
CA LEU A 33 -9.17 20.55 -25.97
C LEU A 33 -9.52 20.63 -24.49
N GLY A 34 -10.19 19.58 -23.99
CA GLY A 34 -10.40 19.41 -22.56
C GLY A 34 -9.06 19.50 -21.84
N SER A 35 -8.96 20.41 -20.88
CA SER A 35 -7.75 20.60 -20.07
C SER A 35 -7.27 19.24 -19.54
N PRO A 36 -5.98 18.87 -19.71
CA PRO A 36 -5.43 17.60 -19.19
C PRO A 36 -5.47 17.51 -17.64
N LEU A 37 -5.86 18.60 -16.99
CA LEU A 37 -6.25 18.64 -15.58
C LEU A 37 -7.77 18.55 -15.50
N ASP A 38 -8.28 17.32 -15.51
CA ASP A 38 -9.68 17.05 -15.18
C ASP A 38 -9.92 17.44 -13.72
N ARG A 39 -10.86 18.37 -13.48
CA ARG A 39 -11.20 18.90 -12.15
C ARG A 39 -11.85 17.84 -11.25
N SER A 40 -12.26 16.70 -11.81
CA SER A 40 -12.89 15.59 -11.06
C SER A 40 -11.88 14.62 -10.45
N ALA A 41 -10.61 14.65 -10.87
CA ALA A 41 -9.61 13.74 -10.35
C ALA A 41 -9.13 14.20 -8.95
N ALA A 42 -9.67 13.60 -7.90
CA ALA A 42 -9.14 13.73 -6.54
C ALA A 42 -7.77 13.02 -6.48
N TRP A 43 -6.69 13.79 -6.58
CA TRP A 43 -5.33 13.25 -6.46
C TRP A 43 -5.04 12.94 -4.99
N PRO A 44 -4.43 11.78 -4.65
CA PRO A 44 -3.95 11.53 -3.30
C PRO A 44 -3.02 12.68 -2.86
N LEU A 45 -3.22 13.19 -1.63
CA LEU A 45 -2.46 14.35 -1.13
C LEU A 45 -0.95 14.22 -1.31
N PRO A 46 -0.29 13.06 -1.05
CA PRO A 46 1.15 12.92 -1.29
C PRO A 46 1.55 13.14 -2.75
N PHE A 47 0.72 12.68 -3.70
CA PHE A 47 0.97 12.84 -5.13
C PHE A 47 0.74 14.29 -5.58
N ALA A 48 -0.32 14.93 -5.07
CA ALA A 48 -0.57 16.36 -5.32
C ALA A 48 0.57 17.23 -4.78
N CYS A 49 1.07 16.94 -3.58
CA CYS A 49 2.24 17.62 -3.00
C CYS A 49 3.50 17.42 -3.85
N ALA A 50 3.82 16.18 -4.24
CA ALA A 50 4.98 15.90 -5.08
C ALA A 50 4.90 16.61 -6.44
N MET A 51 3.72 16.62 -7.07
CA MET A 51 3.49 17.32 -8.33
C MET A 51 3.57 18.85 -8.18
N ALA A 52 3.11 19.39 -7.06
CA ALA A 52 3.25 20.82 -6.74
C ALA A 52 4.72 21.20 -6.52
N GLU A 53 5.51 20.37 -5.84
CA GLU A 53 6.95 20.57 -5.66
C GLU A 53 7.70 20.53 -7.00
N VAL A 54 7.40 19.56 -7.87
CA VAL A 54 7.98 19.49 -9.22
C VAL A 54 7.61 20.74 -10.03
N ALA A 55 6.34 21.14 -9.99
CA ALA A 55 5.88 22.32 -10.72
C ALA A 55 6.53 23.62 -10.19
N LEU A 56 6.69 23.76 -8.87
CA LEU A 56 7.41 24.87 -8.25
C LEU A 56 8.89 24.88 -8.64
N THR A 57 9.54 23.72 -8.61
CA THR A 57 10.95 23.57 -9.02
C THR A 57 11.15 24.00 -10.47
N CYS A 58 10.23 23.61 -11.37
CA CYS A 58 10.25 24.04 -12.77
C CYS A 58 10.00 25.54 -12.97
N VAL A 59 9.25 26.19 -12.06
CA VAL A 59 9.00 27.64 -12.12
C VAL A 59 10.18 28.44 -11.52
N SER A 60 10.86 27.89 -10.52
CA SER A 60 11.99 28.55 -9.83
C SER A 60 13.35 28.34 -10.49
N ALA A 61 13.49 27.34 -11.37
CA ALA A 61 14.70 27.14 -12.15
C ALA A 61 14.82 28.21 -13.26
N GLU A 62 15.29 29.41 -12.89
CA GLU A 62 15.82 30.37 -13.86
C GLU A 62 17.14 29.82 -14.42
N VAL A 63 17.05 28.97 -15.43
CA VAL A 63 18.22 28.54 -16.20
C VAL A 63 18.42 29.56 -17.32
N ASP A 64 19.49 30.35 -17.22
CA ASP A 64 20.03 31.22 -18.27
C ASP A 64 19.03 32.21 -18.90
N GLY A 65 18.23 32.90 -18.09
CA GLY A 65 17.36 33.99 -18.57
C GLY A 65 16.21 33.53 -19.50
N SER A 66 15.98 32.22 -19.61
CA SER A 66 14.85 31.67 -20.33
C SER A 66 13.61 31.72 -19.45
N LYS A 67 12.54 32.37 -19.94
CA LYS A 67 11.26 32.40 -19.24
C LYS A 67 10.65 30.99 -19.22
N PRO A 68 10.02 30.56 -18.11
CA PRO A 68 9.36 29.26 -18.06
C PRO A 68 8.30 29.16 -19.17
N PRO A 69 8.04 27.95 -19.70
CA PRO A 69 7.06 27.76 -20.76
C PRO A 69 5.70 28.38 -20.38
N PRO A 70 5.05 29.12 -21.29
CA PRO A 70 3.74 29.70 -21.02
C PRO A 70 2.76 28.59 -20.62
N GLY A 71 2.17 28.72 -19.43
CA GLY A 71 1.21 27.77 -18.87
C GLY A 71 1.69 27.01 -17.62
N MET A 72 2.99 26.77 -17.44
CA MET A 72 3.50 26.01 -16.28
C MET A 72 3.25 26.71 -14.94
N ALA A 73 3.36 28.05 -14.90
CA ALA A 73 3.01 28.83 -13.72
C ALA A 73 1.52 28.71 -13.35
N SER A 74 0.63 28.60 -14.36
CA SER A 74 -0.80 28.39 -14.13
C SER A 74 -1.08 26.98 -13.59
N VAL A 75 -0.39 25.96 -14.11
CA VAL A 75 -0.49 24.58 -13.62
C VAL A 75 0.02 24.46 -12.19
N ALA A 76 1.19 25.04 -11.89
CA ALA A 76 1.75 25.08 -10.53
C ALA A 76 0.81 25.78 -9.55
N GLY A 77 0.25 26.94 -9.93
CA GLY A 77 -0.72 27.67 -9.12
C GLY A 77 -1.99 26.86 -8.83
N LYS A 78 -2.54 26.16 -9.84
CA LYS A 78 -3.70 25.28 -9.67
C LYS A 78 -3.39 24.08 -8.78
N LEU A 79 -2.23 23.44 -8.94
CA LEU A 79 -1.79 22.32 -8.08
C LEU A 79 -1.60 22.77 -6.64
N LEU A 80 -0.97 23.93 -6.40
CA LEU A 80 -0.83 24.51 -5.06
C LEU A 80 -2.18 24.83 -4.42
N GLN A 81 -3.10 25.44 -5.19
CA GLN A 81 -4.45 25.72 -4.71
C GLN A 81 -5.18 24.43 -4.34
N GLN A 82 -5.00 23.36 -5.11
CA GLN A 82 -5.59 22.06 -4.83
C GLN A 82 -4.95 21.38 -3.60
N VAL A 83 -3.62 21.45 -3.45
CA VAL A 83 -2.92 20.99 -2.25
C VAL A 83 -3.39 21.76 -1.01
N GLN A 84 -3.49 23.09 -1.08
CA GLN A 84 -3.99 23.91 0.02
C GLN A 84 -5.45 23.60 0.38
N ALA A 85 -6.30 23.33 -0.62
CA ALA A 85 -7.67 22.88 -0.40
C ALA A 85 -7.70 21.50 0.28
N CYS A 86 -6.87 20.56 -0.16
CA CYS A 86 -6.75 19.25 0.45
C CYS A 86 -6.17 19.32 1.87
N VAL A 87 -5.17 20.15 2.14
CA VAL A 87 -4.59 20.35 3.48
C VAL A 87 -5.62 20.97 4.41
N SER A 88 -6.31 22.02 3.96
CA SER A 88 -7.39 22.66 4.74
C SER A 88 -8.55 21.70 5.05
N GLN A 89 -8.81 20.72 4.18
CA GLN A 89 -9.81 19.67 4.40
C GLN A 89 -9.28 18.49 5.25
N ALA A 90 -7.97 18.23 5.24
CA ALA A 90 -7.33 17.13 5.96
C ALA A 90 -6.98 17.49 7.41
N THR A 91 -6.80 18.77 7.73
CA THR A 91 -6.66 19.22 9.12
C THR A 91 -8.04 19.29 9.77
N MET A 92 -8.36 18.26 10.55
CA MET A 92 -9.44 18.29 11.53
C MET A 92 -9.29 19.54 12.43
N PRO A 93 -10.37 20.32 12.67
CA PRO A 93 -10.33 21.32 13.74
C PRO A 93 -10.00 20.59 15.05
N GLU A 94 -9.06 21.09 15.86
CA GLU A 94 -8.58 20.42 17.09
C GLU A 94 -9.72 19.94 18.00
N LYS A 95 -10.86 20.65 17.98
CA LYS A 95 -12.11 20.30 18.66
C LYS A 95 -12.63 18.90 18.29
N SER A 96 -12.63 18.54 17.01
CA SER A 96 -13.12 17.24 16.54
C SER A 96 -12.21 16.06 16.94
N LYS A 97 -10.91 16.31 17.16
CA LYS A 97 -10.00 15.31 17.74
C LYS A 97 -10.34 15.04 19.21
N ALA A 98 -10.81 16.06 19.94
CA ALA A 98 -11.29 15.91 21.31
C ALA A 98 -12.64 15.17 21.38
N ASP A 99 -13.53 15.37 20.40
CA ASP A 99 -14.86 14.72 20.38
C ASP A 99 -14.78 13.18 20.26
N PHE A 100 -13.74 12.66 19.59
CA PHE A 100 -13.46 11.21 19.54
C PHE A 100 -12.44 10.73 20.59
N ALA A 101 -11.91 11.63 21.43
CA ALA A 101 -10.99 11.24 22.47
C ALA A 101 -11.69 10.32 23.48
N GLY A 102 -11.24 9.07 23.55
CA GLY A 102 -11.85 8.05 24.41
C GLY A 102 -13.02 7.30 23.78
N PHE A 103 -13.19 7.34 22.46
CA PHE A 103 -14.06 6.40 21.73
C PHE A 103 -13.26 5.58 20.72
N TYR A 104 -13.68 4.34 20.52
CA TYR A 104 -13.23 3.46 19.46
C TYR A 104 -14.37 3.33 18.46
N ALA A 105 -14.12 3.68 17.20
CA ALA A 105 -15.07 3.52 16.11
C ALA A 105 -14.56 2.46 15.15
N GLY A 106 -15.46 1.77 14.47
CA GLY A 106 -15.08 0.77 13.47
C GLY A 106 -16.26 0.10 12.81
N PHE A 107 -15.97 -0.81 11.90
CA PHE A 107 -16.96 -1.71 11.32
C PHE A 107 -16.83 -3.13 11.88
N GLU A 108 -17.96 -3.81 12.02
CA GLU A 108 -18.04 -5.25 12.22
C GLU A 108 -18.84 -5.87 11.06
N CYS A 109 -18.29 -6.88 10.40
CA CYS A 109 -18.99 -7.61 9.36
C CYS A 109 -20.06 -8.50 9.99
N THR A 110 -21.32 -8.22 9.66
CA THR A 110 -22.49 -8.94 10.18
C THR A 110 -23.12 -9.86 9.13
N TYR A 111 -22.80 -9.67 7.85
CA TYR A 111 -23.24 -10.55 6.77
C TYR A 111 -22.23 -10.60 5.62
N SER A 112 -21.97 -11.80 5.11
CA SER A 112 -21.32 -12.03 3.82
C SER A 112 -22.02 -13.18 3.10
N SER A 113 -22.36 -12.97 1.83
CA SER A 113 -22.97 -14.00 0.97
C SER A 113 -22.02 -15.13 0.57
N SER A 114 -20.71 -14.90 0.67
CA SER A 114 -19.68 -15.80 0.14
C SER A 114 -18.83 -16.47 1.23
N GLN A 115 -19.09 -16.15 2.50
CA GLN A 115 -18.28 -16.60 3.61
C GLN A 115 -19.15 -16.85 4.86
N ASP A 116 -18.96 -18.00 5.48
CA ASP A 116 -19.54 -18.30 6.79
C ASP A 116 -18.79 -17.50 7.87
N LEU A 117 -19.45 -16.47 8.40
CA LEU A 117 -18.87 -15.59 9.40
C LEU A 117 -18.59 -16.31 10.72
N GLU A 118 -19.30 -17.36 11.10
CA GLU A 118 -19.06 -18.07 12.37
C GLU A 118 -17.68 -18.73 12.38
N ARG A 119 -17.20 -19.15 11.21
CA ARG A 119 -15.89 -19.81 11.04
C ARG A 119 -14.72 -18.84 10.94
N LEU A 120 -14.99 -17.55 10.72
CA LEU A 120 -13.92 -16.56 10.65
C LEU A 120 -13.45 -16.19 12.06
N PRO A 121 -12.12 -16.04 12.26
CA PRO A 121 -11.58 -15.35 13.42
C PRO A 121 -12.20 -13.96 13.57
N HIS A 122 -12.42 -13.56 14.81
CA HIS A 122 -13.10 -12.32 15.15
C HIS A 122 -12.34 -11.08 14.66
N GLU A 123 -11.02 -11.14 14.62
CA GLU A 123 -10.12 -10.10 14.12
C GLU A 123 -10.32 -9.84 12.62
N LEU A 124 -10.85 -10.82 11.88
CA LEU A 124 -11.11 -10.68 10.44
C LEU A 124 -12.52 -10.15 10.14
N LYS A 125 -13.40 -10.13 11.15
CA LYS A 125 -14.74 -9.55 11.04
C LYS A 125 -14.74 -8.08 11.39
N ARG A 126 -13.76 -7.62 12.17
CA ARG A 126 -13.70 -6.26 12.69
C ARG A 126 -12.68 -5.42 11.97
N TRP A 127 -13.02 -4.14 11.85
CA TRP A 127 -12.16 -3.15 11.26
C TRP A 127 -12.14 -1.88 12.12
N PRO A 128 -11.06 -1.70 12.93
CA PRO A 128 -10.81 -0.45 13.66
C PRO A 128 -10.67 0.76 12.76
N PHE A 129 -11.20 1.88 13.22
CA PHE A 129 -10.80 3.20 12.74
C PHE A 129 -9.82 3.82 13.72
N GLU A 130 -8.61 4.10 13.22
CA GLU A 130 -7.61 4.81 14.00
C GLU A 130 -8.05 6.28 14.15
N PRO A 131 -8.23 6.78 15.39
CA PRO A 131 -8.80 8.11 15.65
C PRO A 131 -7.93 9.26 15.11
N GLU A 132 -6.65 8.98 14.84
CA GLU A 132 -5.68 9.97 14.37
C GLU A 132 -5.68 10.15 12.85
N GLN A 133 -6.44 9.34 12.10
CA GLN A 133 -6.36 9.29 10.64
C GLN A 133 -7.70 9.45 9.88
N PRO A 134 -8.64 10.34 10.28
CA PRO A 134 -9.72 10.73 9.38
C PRO A 134 -9.19 11.65 8.25
N PRO A 135 -9.84 11.65 7.06
CA PRO A 135 -10.98 10.81 6.70
C PRO A 135 -10.60 9.33 6.49
N TRP A 136 -11.49 8.42 6.89
CA TRP A 136 -11.27 6.98 6.67
C TRP A 136 -11.81 6.58 5.30
N MET A 137 -10.90 6.15 4.43
CA MET A 137 -11.23 5.69 3.10
C MET A 137 -11.59 4.21 3.12
N VAL A 138 -12.73 3.85 2.53
CA VAL A 138 -13.21 2.47 2.48
C VAL A 138 -13.28 1.97 1.05
N GLY A 139 -12.58 0.89 0.74
CA GLY A 139 -12.63 0.24 -0.56
C GLY A 139 -11.51 -0.76 -0.78
N ARG A 140 -11.50 -1.41 -1.94
CA ARG A 140 -10.52 -2.47 -2.25
C ARG A 140 -9.07 -2.02 -2.13
N GLN A 141 -8.79 -0.76 -2.43
CA GLN A 141 -7.42 -0.24 -2.37
C GLN A 141 -6.94 -0.03 -0.93
N HIS A 142 -7.85 0.28 -0.02
CA HIS A 142 -7.53 0.64 1.35
C HIS A 142 -7.65 -0.56 2.31
N GLN A 143 -8.48 -1.55 1.99
CA GLN A 143 -8.70 -2.76 2.82
C GLN A 143 -8.70 -4.05 2.00
N LEU A 144 -7.74 -4.18 1.08
CA LEU A 144 -7.62 -5.33 0.17
C LEU A 144 -7.68 -6.68 0.91
N GLU A 145 -6.88 -6.84 1.96
CA GLU A 145 -6.79 -8.11 2.69
C GLU A 145 -8.08 -8.46 3.43
N LEU A 146 -8.68 -7.51 4.14
CA LEU A 146 -9.92 -7.75 4.88
C LEU A 146 -11.06 -8.07 3.91
N LEU A 147 -11.26 -7.22 2.91
CA LEU A 147 -12.36 -7.38 1.95
C LEU A 147 -12.21 -8.66 1.09
N SER A 148 -10.98 -9.07 0.73
CA SER A 148 -10.77 -10.32 -0.03
C SER A 148 -11.02 -11.58 0.80
N ARG A 149 -10.94 -11.50 2.14
CA ARG A 149 -11.32 -12.58 3.04
C ARG A 149 -12.81 -12.61 3.34
N LEU A 150 -13.43 -11.44 3.46
CA LEU A 150 -14.88 -11.32 3.66
C LEU A 150 -15.67 -11.63 2.39
N VAL A 151 -15.09 -11.36 1.22
CA VAL A 151 -15.70 -11.59 -0.10
C VAL A 151 -14.72 -12.32 -1.02
N PRO A 152 -14.56 -13.66 -0.89
CA PRO A 152 -13.65 -14.43 -1.73
C PRO A 152 -14.08 -14.53 -3.19
N ASP A 153 -15.38 -14.37 -3.47
CA ASP A 153 -15.91 -14.33 -4.83
C ASP A 153 -15.33 -13.13 -5.59
N ARG A 154 -14.59 -13.41 -6.67
CA ARG A 154 -13.87 -12.37 -7.42
C ARG A 154 -14.80 -11.36 -8.11
N GLN A 155 -15.98 -11.78 -8.52
CA GLN A 155 -16.94 -10.91 -9.20
C GLN A 155 -17.55 -9.94 -8.20
N LEU A 156 -18.03 -10.43 -7.06
CA LEU A 156 -18.56 -9.60 -5.96
C LEU A 156 -17.47 -8.70 -5.35
N PHE A 157 -16.25 -9.22 -5.21
CA PHE A 157 -15.12 -8.40 -4.76
C PHE A 157 -14.85 -7.26 -5.74
N SER A 158 -14.85 -7.53 -7.05
CA SER A 158 -14.57 -6.53 -8.08
C SER A 158 -15.61 -5.39 -8.14
N SER A 159 -16.85 -5.64 -7.68
CA SER A 159 -17.90 -4.61 -7.58
C SER A 159 -17.72 -3.68 -6.38
N ILE A 160 -16.77 -3.94 -5.49
CA ILE A 160 -16.35 -2.94 -4.49
C ILE A 160 -15.45 -1.92 -5.19
N GLY A 161 -15.70 -0.63 -5.00
CA GLY A 161 -14.86 0.44 -5.56
C GLY A 161 -13.43 0.40 -4.99
N ARG A 162 -12.45 0.98 -5.70
CA ARG A 162 -11.08 1.14 -5.16
C ARG A 162 -11.10 2.01 -3.90
N ALA A 163 -11.73 3.17 -4.03
CA ALA A 163 -12.30 3.98 -2.96
C ALA A 163 -13.82 3.96 -3.16
N HIS A 164 -14.52 3.25 -2.30
CA HIS A 164 -15.96 3.03 -2.41
C HIS A 164 -16.77 4.11 -1.68
N PHE A 165 -16.36 4.46 -0.46
CA PHE A 165 -16.86 5.61 0.28
C PHE A 165 -15.81 6.15 1.24
N GLU A 166 -16.06 7.36 1.73
CA GLU A 166 -15.26 8.08 2.72
C GLU A 166 -16.07 8.28 4.00
N LEU A 167 -15.42 8.18 5.15
CA LEU A 167 -16.02 8.50 6.44
C LEU A 167 -15.32 9.71 7.06
N ARG A 168 -16.12 10.68 7.50
CA ARG A 168 -15.65 11.89 8.20
C ARG A 168 -16.33 12.03 9.55
N PRO A 169 -15.60 12.35 10.62
CA PRO A 169 -16.20 12.79 11.89
C PRO A 169 -17.15 13.96 11.68
N GLU A 170 -18.34 13.91 12.25
CA GLU A 170 -19.24 15.07 12.30
C GLU A 170 -18.98 15.84 13.60
N PRO A 171 -18.40 17.07 13.55
CA PRO A 171 -18.12 17.85 14.75
C PRO A 171 -19.42 18.34 15.39
N ASP A 172 -19.33 18.73 16.68
CA ASP A 172 -20.39 19.45 17.39
C ASP A 172 -21.67 18.66 17.68
N LYS A 173 -21.58 17.33 17.77
CA LYS A 173 -22.67 16.46 18.24
C LYS A 173 -22.37 15.90 19.63
N GLU A 174 -23.40 15.83 20.47
CA GLU A 174 -23.30 15.22 21.81
C GLU A 174 -22.93 13.73 21.76
N GLN A 175 -23.23 13.07 20.64
CA GLN A 175 -22.87 11.68 20.38
C GLN A 175 -21.93 11.61 19.17
N PRO A 176 -20.85 10.82 19.25
CA PRO A 176 -19.95 10.63 18.13
C PRO A 176 -20.72 10.01 16.96
N THR A 177 -20.64 10.66 15.80
CA THR A 177 -21.28 10.21 14.55
C THR A 177 -20.32 10.42 13.39
N LEU A 178 -20.48 9.65 12.32
CA LEU A 178 -19.67 9.78 11.11
C LEU A 178 -20.56 10.15 9.93
N ARG A 179 -20.12 11.08 9.10
CA ARG A 179 -20.68 11.31 7.77
C ARG A 179 -20.05 10.36 6.78
N LEU A 180 -20.88 9.58 6.11
CA LEU A 180 -20.51 8.73 4.99
C LEU A 180 -20.74 9.50 3.68
N ARG A 181 -19.70 9.60 2.87
CA ARG A 181 -19.76 10.14 1.52
C ARG A 181 -19.47 9.04 0.51
N PRO A 182 -20.42 8.65 -0.35
CA PRO A 182 -20.16 7.68 -1.41
C PRO A 182 -19.18 8.27 -2.44
N LEU A 183 -18.17 7.50 -2.84
CA LEU A 183 -17.14 7.91 -3.80
C LEU A 183 -17.17 7.12 -5.11
N SER A 184 -17.85 5.98 -5.09
CA SER A 184 -17.94 5.02 -6.19
C SER A 184 -19.35 5.01 -6.76
N PRO A 185 -19.53 4.83 -8.09
CA PRO A 185 -20.85 4.69 -8.70
C PRO A 185 -21.55 3.37 -8.34
N ASN A 186 -20.81 2.40 -7.80
CA ASN A 186 -21.37 1.11 -7.40
C ASN A 186 -22.33 1.30 -6.19
N PRO A 187 -23.49 0.62 -6.20
CA PRO A 187 -24.56 0.87 -5.26
C PRO A 187 -24.20 0.48 -3.82
N LEU A 188 -24.54 1.38 -2.90
CA LEU A 188 -24.41 1.22 -1.46
C LEU A 188 -25.79 1.39 -0.80
N LYS A 189 -26.09 0.64 0.24
CA LYS A 189 -27.25 0.89 1.11
C LYS A 189 -26.79 1.24 2.51
N VAL A 190 -27.37 2.28 3.11
CA VAL A 190 -27.20 2.62 4.52
C VAL A 190 -28.54 2.47 5.22
N ASP A 191 -28.60 1.60 6.22
CA ASP A 191 -29.84 1.28 6.95
C ASP A 191 -30.99 0.88 6.01
N GLY A 192 -30.63 0.07 5.00
CA GLY A 192 -31.53 -0.43 3.96
C GLY A 192 -31.87 0.57 2.85
N ARG A 193 -31.48 1.85 2.97
CA ARG A 193 -31.75 2.89 1.98
C ARG A 193 -30.59 3.02 0.99
N SER A 194 -30.88 3.00 -0.30
CA SER A 194 -29.86 3.18 -1.34
C SER A 194 -29.27 4.59 -1.28
N VAL A 195 -27.95 4.69 -1.32
CA VAL A 195 -27.19 5.94 -1.36
C VAL A 195 -26.51 6.03 -2.73
N ALA A 196 -26.88 7.05 -3.51
CA ALA A 196 -26.32 7.26 -4.83
C ALA A 196 -25.07 8.16 -4.76
N ALA A 197 -24.02 7.80 -5.51
CA ALA A 197 -22.92 8.72 -5.79
C ALA A 197 -23.38 9.69 -6.90
N GLU A 198 -24.06 10.77 -6.52
CA GLU A 198 -24.43 11.81 -7.50
C GLU A 198 -23.25 12.70 -7.87
N GLU A 199 -23.12 13.00 -9.17
CA GLU A 199 -22.03 13.79 -9.76
C GLU A 199 -22.00 15.26 -9.29
N SER A 200 -23.09 15.79 -8.71
CA SER A 200 -23.21 17.22 -8.38
C SER A 200 -23.44 17.54 -6.89
N GLY A 201 -23.32 16.55 -6.00
CA GLY A 201 -23.51 16.77 -4.57
C GLY A 201 -24.02 15.53 -3.87
N SER A 202 -23.21 14.46 -3.88
CA SER A 202 -23.49 13.21 -3.17
C SER A 202 -24.10 13.48 -1.79
N GLU A 203 -25.33 13.01 -1.58
CA GLU A 203 -26.00 13.08 -0.28
C GLU A 203 -25.12 12.36 0.75
N GLU A 204 -24.53 13.13 1.67
CA GLU A 204 -23.78 12.56 2.78
C GLU A 204 -24.76 12.00 3.79
N VAL A 205 -24.53 10.76 4.23
CA VAL A 205 -25.40 10.07 5.17
C VAL A 205 -24.73 9.99 6.53
N THR A 206 -25.38 10.46 7.58
CA THR A 206 -24.88 10.33 8.95
C THR A 206 -25.07 8.90 9.46
N LEU A 207 -23.96 8.24 9.78
CA LEU A 207 -23.90 6.96 10.49
C LEU A 207 -23.92 7.17 12.00
N ARG A 208 -24.75 6.37 12.67
CA ARG A 208 -24.84 6.30 14.14
C ARG A 208 -24.40 4.92 14.61
N ASP A 209 -24.09 4.78 15.89
CA ASP A 209 -23.81 3.47 16.46
C ASP A 209 -24.93 2.46 16.13
N GLY A 210 -24.55 1.31 15.58
CA GLY A 210 -25.45 0.29 15.07
C GLY A 210 -25.90 0.43 13.61
N SER A 211 -25.62 1.56 12.94
CA SER A 211 -25.95 1.74 11.51
C SER A 211 -25.34 0.64 10.65
N SER A 212 -26.05 0.22 9.61
CA SER A 212 -25.67 -0.85 8.69
C SER A 212 -25.30 -0.28 7.32
N VAL A 213 -24.14 -0.64 6.82
CA VAL A 213 -23.61 -0.25 5.51
C VAL A 213 -23.47 -1.51 4.65
N SER A 214 -24.27 -1.59 3.59
CA SER A 214 -24.40 -2.80 2.76
C SER A 214 -23.95 -2.56 1.32
N PHE A 215 -23.06 -3.41 0.84
CA PHE A 215 -22.58 -3.42 -0.54
C PHE A 215 -23.54 -4.24 -1.40
N CYS A 216 -23.88 -3.70 -2.57
CA CYS A 216 -24.85 -4.31 -3.47
C CYS A 216 -24.21 -4.68 -4.82
N PHE A 217 -24.66 -5.78 -5.41
CA PHE A 217 -24.33 -6.18 -6.77
C PHE A 217 -25.60 -6.67 -7.45
N GLN A 218 -25.96 -6.07 -8.60
CA GLN A 218 -27.20 -6.38 -9.32
C GLN A 218 -28.48 -6.26 -8.46
N GLY A 219 -28.49 -5.31 -7.52
CA GLY A 219 -29.63 -5.06 -6.61
C GLY A 219 -29.61 -5.88 -5.32
N GLU A 220 -28.85 -6.97 -5.29
CA GLU A 220 -28.72 -7.87 -4.14
C GLU A 220 -27.61 -7.44 -3.19
N VAL A 221 -27.84 -7.59 -1.88
CA VAL A 221 -26.82 -7.31 -0.86
C VAL A 221 -25.91 -8.53 -0.72
N PHE A 222 -24.60 -8.31 -0.79
CA PHE A 222 -23.62 -9.40 -0.68
C PHE A 222 -22.65 -9.28 0.49
N LEU A 223 -22.54 -8.09 1.11
CA LEU A 223 -21.71 -7.79 2.27
C LEU A 223 -22.40 -6.69 3.08
N THR A 224 -22.50 -6.87 4.41
CA THR A 224 -22.99 -5.84 5.33
C THR A 224 -21.99 -5.64 6.47
N LEU A 225 -21.69 -4.36 6.71
CA LEU A 225 -20.85 -3.88 7.80
C LEU A 225 -21.72 -3.09 8.76
N GLN A 226 -21.68 -3.41 10.04
CA GLN A 226 -22.30 -2.63 11.09
C GLN A 226 -21.29 -1.65 11.68
N PHE A 227 -21.65 -0.37 11.70
CA PHE A 227 -20.87 0.67 12.32
C PHE A 227 -21.04 0.58 13.84
N LEU A 228 -19.94 0.56 14.57
CA LEU A 228 -19.92 0.43 16.02
C LEU A 228 -19.07 1.54 16.63
N ILE A 229 -19.56 2.08 17.75
CA ILE A 229 -18.82 3.01 18.59
C ILE A 229 -18.80 2.48 20.03
N ARG A 230 -17.60 2.33 20.58
CA ARG A 230 -17.38 1.89 21.97
C ARG A 230 -16.64 2.96 22.75
N ARG A 231 -16.93 3.13 24.05
CA ARG A 231 -16.15 4.01 24.92
C ARG A 231 -14.86 3.32 25.36
N GLY A 232 -13.76 4.07 25.36
CA GLY A 232 -12.38 3.64 25.60
C GLY A 232 -12.09 3.03 26.96
N VAL A 233 -13.05 3.08 27.90
CA VAL A 233 -12.93 2.41 29.20
C VAL A 233 -13.20 0.89 29.08
N GLU A 234 -13.89 0.46 28.01
CA GLU A 234 -14.18 -0.96 27.71
C GLU A 234 -13.43 -1.48 26.47
N ALA A 235 -12.65 -0.63 25.78
CA ALA A 235 -12.24 -0.88 24.40
C ALA A 235 -10.97 -1.73 24.21
N ALA A 236 -10.32 -2.17 25.28
CA ALA A 236 -9.48 -3.36 25.19
C ALA A 236 -10.32 -4.51 25.72
N PRO A 237 -10.76 -5.49 24.90
CA PRO A 237 -10.73 -6.84 25.43
C PRO A 237 -9.29 -6.98 25.91
N THR A 238 -9.11 -6.96 27.23
CA THR A 238 -7.97 -7.65 27.83
C THR A 238 -7.96 -8.95 27.06
N GLN A 239 -6.96 -9.18 26.20
CA GLN A 239 -6.75 -10.51 25.63
C GLN A 239 -6.88 -11.40 26.85
N GLU A 240 -7.99 -12.14 26.94
CA GLU A 240 -8.23 -13.02 28.08
C GLU A 240 -6.94 -13.78 28.17
N ALA A 241 -6.20 -13.52 29.25
CA ALA A 241 -4.95 -14.18 29.49
C ALA A 241 -5.33 -15.65 29.42
N LEU A 242 -4.92 -16.30 28.33
CA LEU A 242 -5.16 -17.71 28.09
C LEU A 242 -4.95 -18.39 29.44
N PRO A 243 -5.91 -19.17 29.95
CA PRO A 243 -5.73 -19.85 31.22
C PRO A 243 -4.37 -20.53 31.14
N GLN A 244 -3.44 -20.05 31.98
CA GLN A 244 -2.12 -20.62 32.07
C GLN A 244 -2.37 -22.06 32.48
N SER A 245 -2.31 -22.96 31.50
CA SER A 245 -2.37 -24.39 31.72
C SER A 245 -1.19 -24.72 32.62
N LEU A 246 -1.48 -24.88 33.90
CA LEU A 246 -0.55 -25.44 34.86
C LEU A 246 -0.19 -26.84 34.36
N ASP A 247 1.12 -27.05 34.22
CA ASP A 247 1.78 -28.34 34.27
C ASP A 247 1.47 -29.35 33.16
N THR A 248 2.10 -29.14 32.00
CA THR A 248 3.00 -30.16 31.44
C THR A 248 4.05 -29.42 30.60
N VAL A 249 5.18 -29.07 31.21
CA VAL A 249 6.33 -28.50 30.51
C VAL A 249 6.79 -29.55 29.48
N PRO A 250 6.61 -29.35 28.16
CA PRO A 250 7.43 -30.09 27.22
C PRO A 250 8.83 -29.60 27.51
N THR A 251 9.74 -30.50 27.89
CA THR A 251 11.16 -30.20 27.95
C THR A 251 11.53 -29.48 26.65
N VAL A 252 11.63 -28.15 26.73
CA VAL A 252 12.00 -27.29 25.61
C VAL A 252 13.41 -27.74 25.28
N ALA A 253 13.53 -28.53 24.22
CA ALA A 253 14.79 -28.76 23.56
C ALA A 253 15.40 -27.37 23.41
N ARG A 254 16.52 -27.14 24.10
CA ARG A 254 17.28 -25.89 24.04
C ARG A 254 17.57 -25.64 22.56
N SER A 255 16.70 -24.89 21.90
CA SER A 255 16.92 -24.44 20.53
C SER A 255 18.20 -23.64 20.62
N SER A 256 19.26 -24.15 19.99
CA SER A 256 20.50 -23.42 19.84
C SER A 256 20.17 -22.00 19.37
N PRO A 257 20.76 -20.95 19.97
CA PRO A 257 20.48 -19.57 19.56
C PRO A 257 20.65 -19.45 18.05
N ALA A 258 19.64 -18.91 17.37
CA ALA A 258 19.67 -18.73 15.93
C ALA A 258 20.89 -17.88 15.58
N ALA A 259 21.88 -18.50 14.93
CA ALA A 259 23.18 -17.87 14.66
C ALA A 259 23.14 -16.96 13.42
N TYR A 260 22.01 -16.89 12.70
CA TYR A 260 21.91 -16.17 11.44
C TYR A 260 20.62 -15.37 11.36
N ALA A 261 20.64 -14.31 10.56
CA ALA A 261 19.47 -13.48 10.30
C ALA A 261 19.45 -13.01 8.85
N LEU A 262 18.24 -12.84 8.30
CA LEU A 262 17.99 -12.02 7.13
C LEU A 262 17.79 -10.59 7.60
N VAL A 263 18.68 -9.69 7.20
CA VAL A 263 18.60 -8.27 7.53
C VAL A 263 18.06 -7.51 6.33
N CYS A 264 16.89 -6.90 6.48
CA CYS A 264 16.32 -6.01 5.46
C CYS A 264 17.19 -4.74 5.36
N ASP A 265 17.82 -4.50 4.22
CA ASP A 265 18.66 -3.31 3.98
C ASP A 265 17.96 -2.29 3.07
N ARG A 266 17.07 -2.74 2.18
CA ARG A 266 16.26 -1.88 1.30
C ARG A 266 14.78 -2.24 1.25
N LEU A 267 13.97 -1.19 1.12
CA LEU A 267 12.53 -1.25 0.90
C LEU A 267 12.15 -0.35 -0.30
N ALA A 268 11.60 -0.95 -1.34
CA ALA A 268 11.34 -0.40 -2.68
C ALA A 268 12.42 0.57 -3.18
N GLY A 269 13.69 0.14 -3.08
CA GLY A 269 14.85 0.90 -3.54
C GLY A 269 15.46 1.84 -2.50
N GLU A 270 14.74 2.21 -1.44
CA GLU A 270 15.20 3.08 -0.36
C GLU A 270 15.95 2.29 0.72
N THR A 271 16.96 2.90 1.34
CA THR A 271 17.70 2.29 2.47
C THR A 271 16.90 2.41 3.76
N VAL A 272 16.79 1.31 4.50
CA VAL A 272 16.05 1.27 5.78
C VAL A 272 16.95 1.45 7.01
N ASP A 273 18.10 2.10 6.86
CA ASP A 273 19.11 2.21 7.93
C ASP A 273 18.68 3.03 9.14
N HIS A 274 17.67 3.88 8.96
CA HIS A 274 17.02 4.63 10.01
C HIS A 274 16.23 3.75 11.00
N LEU A 275 15.96 2.48 10.65
CA LEU A 275 15.19 1.58 11.49
C LEU A 275 16.07 0.83 12.50
N PRO A 276 15.54 0.58 13.72
CA PRO A 276 16.18 -0.30 14.68
C PRO A 276 16.54 -1.64 14.02
N LYS A 277 17.75 -2.13 14.29
CA LYS A 277 18.25 -3.38 13.70
C LYS A 277 17.32 -4.56 13.98
N GLU A 278 16.65 -4.58 15.14
CA GLU A 278 15.74 -5.65 15.51
C GLU A 278 14.43 -5.66 14.70
N GLU A 279 13.96 -4.51 14.25
CA GLU A 279 12.76 -4.40 13.42
C GLU A 279 13.02 -4.78 11.95
N ARG A 280 14.29 -4.92 11.56
CA ARG A 280 14.72 -5.27 10.20
C ARG A 280 15.21 -6.71 10.06
N LYS A 281 15.16 -7.50 11.13
CA LYS A 281 15.71 -8.85 11.15
C LYS A 281 14.63 -9.92 11.14
N ILE A 282 14.90 -10.97 10.39
CA ILE A 282 14.23 -12.26 10.56
C ILE A 282 15.30 -13.29 10.92
N LEU A 283 15.18 -13.91 12.09
CA LEU A 283 16.10 -14.94 12.53
C LEU A 283 15.94 -16.20 11.67
N VAL A 284 17.07 -16.81 11.29
CA VAL A 284 17.12 -18.02 10.47
C VAL A 284 17.80 -19.13 11.26
N SER A 285 17.14 -20.28 11.34
CA SER A 285 17.72 -21.47 11.95
C SER A 285 18.80 -22.07 11.05
N SER A 286 19.93 -22.46 11.65
CA SER A 286 20.89 -23.37 11.01
C SER A 286 20.38 -24.81 11.00
N GLU A 287 19.46 -25.13 11.90
CA GLU A 287 18.90 -26.46 12.08
C GLU A 287 17.47 -26.47 11.53
N GLY A 288 17.33 -26.96 10.30
CA GLY A 288 16.05 -27.12 9.64
C GLY A 288 15.54 -25.88 8.87
N PRO A 289 14.34 -26.00 8.29
CA PRO A 289 13.77 -24.98 7.43
C PRO A 289 13.14 -23.82 8.22
N THR A 290 13.45 -22.60 7.82
CA THR A 290 12.80 -21.36 8.26
C THR A 290 11.92 -20.81 7.14
N SER A 291 10.61 -20.81 7.35
CA SER A 291 9.66 -20.26 6.37
C SER A 291 9.52 -18.75 6.52
N ILE A 292 9.59 -18.02 5.41
CA ILE A 292 9.51 -16.55 5.34
C ILE A 292 8.28 -16.14 4.53
N GLY A 293 7.45 -15.25 5.05
CA GLY A 293 6.24 -14.72 4.41
C GLY A 293 5.29 -14.07 5.42
N ARG A 294 4.23 -13.41 4.93
CA ARG A 294 3.30 -12.65 5.79
C ARG A 294 2.73 -13.46 6.96
N GLN A 295 2.45 -14.75 6.75
CA GLN A 295 1.88 -15.61 7.79
C GLN A 295 2.95 -16.13 8.77
N CYS A 296 4.21 -16.16 8.35
CA CYS A 296 5.32 -16.70 9.15
C CYS A 296 5.99 -15.63 10.02
N GLN A 297 5.88 -14.35 9.65
CA GLN A 297 6.42 -13.21 10.42
C GLN A 297 5.32 -12.16 10.63
N PRO A 298 4.33 -12.43 11.49
CA PRO A 298 3.25 -11.48 11.75
C PRO A 298 3.82 -10.18 12.34
N GLY A 299 3.44 -9.04 11.75
CA GLY A 299 3.87 -7.72 12.19
C GLY A 299 5.20 -7.25 11.60
N PHE A 300 6.03 -8.14 11.03
CA PHE A 300 7.31 -7.74 10.45
C PHE A 300 7.12 -6.85 9.21
N PHE A 301 6.35 -7.34 8.23
CA PHE A 301 6.13 -6.62 6.98
C PHE A 301 5.25 -5.38 7.17
N GLU A 302 4.31 -5.44 8.12
CA GLU A 302 3.44 -4.33 8.52
C GLU A 302 4.23 -3.24 9.26
N ASN A 303 5.20 -3.62 10.09
CA ASN A 303 6.07 -2.64 10.73
C ASN A 303 6.94 -1.95 9.68
N LEU A 304 7.57 -2.69 8.76
CA LEU A 304 8.28 -2.10 7.62
C LEU A 304 7.38 -1.15 6.80
N GLN A 305 6.09 -1.46 6.70
CA GLN A 305 5.09 -0.65 5.98
C GLN A 305 4.74 0.67 6.69
N LYS A 306 4.61 0.68 8.02
CA LYS A 306 4.32 1.92 8.79
C LYS A 306 5.34 3.04 8.50
N LEU A 307 6.51 2.65 8.03
CA LEU A 307 7.68 3.50 7.90
C LEU A 307 7.83 4.09 6.48
N SER A 308 7.15 3.53 5.48
CA SER A 308 7.13 4.08 4.11
C SER A 308 5.69 4.44 3.70
N ARG A 309 5.32 5.72 3.92
CA ARG A 309 3.96 6.26 3.68
C ARG A 309 3.47 6.12 2.24
N SER A 310 4.38 5.96 1.27
CA SER A 310 4.07 5.93 -0.17
C SER A 310 4.00 4.50 -0.76
N GLN A 311 4.41 3.46 -0.03
CA GLN A 311 4.69 2.16 -0.63
C GLN A 311 3.77 1.02 -0.14
N TRP A 312 2.59 1.34 0.40
CA TRP A 312 1.60 0.38 0.94
C TRP A 312 1.31 -0.84 0.05
N VAL A 313 1.50 -0.71 -1.27
CA VAL A 313 1.24 -1.77 -2.26
C VAL A 313 2.22 -2.95 -2.13
N PHE A 314 3.44 -2.79 -1.60
CA PHE A 314 4.45 -3.86 -1.62
C PHE A 314 4.07 -5.08 -0.76
N VAL A 315 3.40 -4.87 0.38
CA VAL A 315 3.02 -5.95 1.31
C VAL A 315 2.10 -6.96 0.61
N GLY A 316 1.25 -6.49 -0.30
CA GLY A 316 0.38 -7.35 -1.11
C GLY A 316 1.14 -8.34 -2.00
N TYR A 317 2.37 -8.03 -2.41
CA TYR A 317 3.21 -8.91 -3.23
C TYR A 317 3.99 -9.94 -2.41
N VAL A 318 4.02 -9.80 -1.09
CA VAL A 318 4.61 -10.82 -0.21
C VAL A 318 3.59 -11.95 -0.02
N SER A 319 3.90 -13.17 -0.46
CA SER A 319 3.01 -14.31 -0.21
C SER A 319 2.92 -14.69 1.27
N ARG A 320 1.88 -15.43 1.66
CA ARG A 320 1.71 -15.95 3.04
C ARG A 320 2.92 -16.76 3.50
N THR A 321 3.41 -17.62 2.62
CA THR A 321 4.72 -18.28 2.71
C THR A 321 5.42 -18.01 1.39
N HIS A 322 6.35 -17.07 1.39
CA HIS A 322 7.02 -16.56 0.20
C HIS A 322 8.19 -17.45 -0.21
N PHE A 323 9.09 -17.73 0.72
CA PHE A 323 10.22 -18.62 0.48
C PHE A 323 10.60 -19.33 1.78
N GLN A 324 11.42 -20.35 1.67
CA GLN A 324 11.94 -21.09 2.81
C GLN A 324 13.46 -21.11 2.73
N VAL A 325 14.12 -20.92 3.87
CA VAL A 325 15.58 -20.96 4.01
C VAL A 325 15.95 -22.15 4.88
N THR A 326 16.72 -23.07 4.36
CA THR A 326 17.16 -24.28 5.07
C THR A 326 18.67 -24.24 5.23
N GLY A 327 19.16 -24.26 6.46
CA GLY A 327 20.59 -24.41 6.73
C GLY A 327 21.10 -25.74 6.18
N LEU A 328 22.16 -25.69 5.37
CA LEU A 328 22.85 -26.90 4.95
C LEU A 328 23.87 -27.26 6.03
N ALA A 329 23.58 -28.32 6.78
CA ALA A 329 24.42 -28.83 7.85
C ALA A 329 25.70 -29.45 7.28
N GLU A 330 26.64 -28.60 6.91
CA GLU A 330 28.04 -28.97 6.71
C GLU A 330 28.83 -28.47 7.91
N GLU A 331 29.83 -29.24 8.38
CA GLU A 331 30.77 -28.85 9.44
C GLU A 331 31.72 -27.74 8.94
N LEU A 332 31.14 -26.62 8.54
CA LEU A 332 31.83 -25.45 8.05
C LEU A 332 31.95 -24.41 9.17
N PRO A 333 33.03 -23.60 9.16
CA PRO A 333 33.10 -22.46 10.06
C PRO A 333 31.89 -21.53 9.83
N PRO A 334 31.44 -20.77 10.85
CA PRO A 334 30.23 -19.93 10.76
C PRO A 334 30.22 -18.97 9.55
N SER A 335 31.40 -18.52 9.12
CA SER A 335 31.58 -17.64 7.95
C SER A 335 31.37 -18.31 6.59
N LYS A 336 31.27 -19.64 6.55
CA LYS A 336 31.10 -20.44 5.32
C LYS A 336 29.78 -21.22 5.29
N VAL A 337 28.89 -20.99 6.24
CA VAL A 337 27.59 -21.67 6.25
C VAL A 337 26.80 -21.29 5.01
N ARG A 338 26.20 -22.31 4.40
CA ARG A 338 25.38 -22.21 3.20
C ARG A 338 23.92 -22.47 3.54
N PHE A 339 23.04 -21.82 2.81
CA PHE A 339 21.61 -21.96 2.94
C PHE A 339 21.02 -22.35 1.60
N GLU A 340 20.14 -23.35 1.59
CA GLU A 340 19.26 -23.59 0.45
C GLU A 340 18.02 -22.70 0.58
N VAL A 341 17.77 -21.87 -0.43
CA VAL A 341 16.54 -21.09 -0.54
C VAL A 341 15.61 -21.77 -1.53
N THR A 342 14.39 -22.07 -1.09
CA THR A 342 13.30 -22.58 -1.92
C THR A 342 12.25 -21.49 -2.09
N ASN A 343 11.97 -21.07 -3.33
CA ASN A 343 10.88 -20.12 -3.59
C ASN A 343 9.53 -20.84 -3.52
N CYS A 344 8.69 -20.48 -2.54
CA CYS A 344 7.37 -21.06 -2.32
C CYS A 344 6.24 -20.24 -2.96
N SER A 345 6.56 -19.07 -3.52
CA SER A 345 5.60 -18.13 -4.06
C SER A 345 5.50 -18.23 -5.59
N SER A 346 4.47 -17.60 -6.16
CA SER A 346 4.37 -17.41 -7.61
C SER A 346 5.25 -16.26 -8.12
N ASN A 347 5.64 -15.33 -7.23
CA ASN A 347 6.49 -14.21 -7.58
C ASN A 347 7.95 -14.69 -7.59
N PRO A 348 8.73 -14.35 -8.63
CA PRO A 348 10.15 -14.66 -8.64
C PRO A 348 10.87 -13.90 -7.51
N ILE A 349 12.02 -14.43 -7.09
CA ILE A 349 12.93 -13.76 -6.17
C ILE A 349 14.31 -13.66 -6.84
N LEU A 350 15.09 -12.63 -6.55
CA LEU A 350 16.49 -12.56 -6.99
C LEU A 350 17.41 -13.05 -5.87
N LEU A 351 18.23 -14.04 -6.14
CA LEU A 351 19.25 -14.56 -5.23
C LEU A 351 20.63 -14.25 -5.79
N ALA A 352 21.38 -13.40 -5.09
CA ALA A 352 22.66 -12.85 -5.56
C ALA A 352 22.57 -12.32 -7.01
N GLY A 353 21.48 -11.60 -7.32
CA GLY A 353 21.21 -11.02 -8.63
C GLY A 353 20.69 -12.00 -9.70
N ARG A 354 20.46 -13.28 -9.36
CA ARG A 354 19.92 -14.28 -10.28
C ARG A 354 18.46 -14.58 -9.96
N GLU A 355 17.62 -14.65 -10.98
CA GLU A 355 16.20 -14.95 -10.79
C GLU A 355 15.98 -16.42 -10.40
N LEU A 356 15.25 -16.63 -9.31
CA LEU A 356 14.75 -17.92 -8.87
C LEU A 356 13.24 -17.96 -9.08
N PRO A 357 12.75 -18.69 -10.10
CA PRO A 357 11.32 -18.80 -10.38
C PRO A 357 10.59 -19.53 -9.25
N GLY A 358 9.26 -19.44 -9.24
CA GLY A 358 8.43 -20.16 -8.28
C GLY A 358 8.72 -21.67 -8.28
N ARG A 359 8.83 -22.26 -7.08
CA ARG A 359 9.28 -23.65 -6.81
C ARG A 359 10.74 -23.95 -7.13
N GLY A 360 11.51 -22.96 -7.58
CA GLY A 360 12.95 -23.08 -7.76
C GLY A 360 13.68 -23.23 -6.42
N ARG A 361 14.90 -23.80 -6.48
CA ARG A 361 15.83 -23.87 -5.35
C ARG A 361 17.20 -23.38 -5.76
N GLN A 362 17.89 -22.69 -4.86
CA GLN A 362 19.26 -22.24 -5.07
C GLN A 362 19.99 -22.10 -3.73
N VAL A 363 21.28 -22.41 -3.74
CA VAL A 363 22.14 -22.26 -2.56
C VAL A 363 22.76 -20.88 -2.54
N ILE A 364 22.76 -20.25 -1.37
CA ILE A 364 23.39 -18.97 -1.06
C ILE A 364 24.30 -19.10 0.17
N GLN A 365 25.14 -18.11 0.41
CA GLN A 365 26.04 -18.03 1.56
C GLN A 365 25.84 -16.72 2.34
N VAL A 366 26.45 -16.63 3.52
CA VAL A 366 26.48 -15.38 4.30
C VAL A 366 27.09 -14.25 3.45
N GLY A 367 26.43 -13.10 3.43
CA GLY A 367 26.76 -11.94 2.61
C GLY A 367 25.98 -11.86 1.29
N ASP A 368 25.38 -12.96 0.82
CA ASP A 368 24.52 -12.93 -0.36
C ASP A 368 23.20 -12.20 -0.07
N THR A 369 22.53 -11.78 -1.15
CA THR A 369 21.29 -11.01 -1.09
C THR A 369 20.10 -11.81 -1.59
N ILE A 370 18.95 -11.60 -0.95
CA ILE A 370 17.64 -12.11 -1.37
C ILE A 370 16.75 -10.90 -1.65
N GLU A 371 16.30 -10.73 -2.89
CA GLU A 371 15.40 -9.65 -3.28
C GLU A 371 14.03 -10.20 -3.65
N LEU A 372 12.98 -9.68 -3.01
CA LEU A 372 11.61 -9.92 -3.42
C LEU A 372 11.26 -8.93 -4.50
N ILE A 373 10.87 -9.41 -5.69
CA ILE A 373 10.51 -8.57 -6.82
C ILE A 373 9.01 -8.67 -7.12
N ALA A 374 8.40 -7.55 -7.47
CA ALA A 374 7.05 -7.54 -8.04
C ALA A 374 7.15 -7.62 -9.57
N GLN A 375 6.44 -8.58 -10.14
CA GLN A 375 6.03 -8.50 -11.55
C GLN A 375 4.74 -7.69 -11.58
N ASP A 376 4.86 -6.37 -11.69
CA ASP A 376 3.70 -5.51 -11.89
C ASP A 376 3.14 -5.74 -13.31
N SER A 377 1.84 -6.05 -13.40
CA SER A 377 1.15 -6.26 -14.66
C SER A 377 1.06 -4.98 -15.49
N GLN A 378 1.21 -3.80 -14.89
CA GLN A 378 1.40 -2.54 -15.63
C GLN A 378 2.85 -2.32 -16.07
N ALA A 379 3.83 -2.73 -15.26
CA ALA A 379 5.25 -2.74 -15.65
C ALA A 379 5.57 -3.81 -16.70
N TYR A 380 4.62 -4.68 -17.07
CA TYR A 380 4.74 -5.69 -18.12
C TYR A 380 5.19 -5.10 -19.47
N TYR A 381 4.86 -3.84 -19.75
CA TYR A 381 5.34 -3.13 -20.95
C TYR A 381 6.81 -2.68 -20.86
N SER A 382 7.34 -2.52 -19.64
CA SER A 382 8.74 -2.17 -19.42
C SER A 382 9.66 -3.40 -19.26
N GLY A 383 9.08 -4.57 -18.97
CA GLY A 383 9.81 -5.80 -18.66
C GLY A 383 10.73 -5.71 -17.43
N LYS A 384 10.69 -4.60 -16.67
CA LYS A 384 11.57 -4.40 -15.51
C LYS A 384 10.89 -4.89 -14.25
N ALA A 385 11.48 -5.92 -13.65
CA ALA A 385 11.15 -6.32 -12.29
C ALA A 385 11.49 -5.16 -11.32
N VAL A 386 10.56 -4.86 -10.41
CA VAL A 386 10.76 -3.82 -9.39
C VAL A 386 11.13 -4.51 -8.08
N PRO A 387 12.35 -4.28 -7.53
CA PRO A 387 12.74 -4.80 -6.23
C PRO A 387 11.92 -4.13 -5.13
N LEU A 388 11.22 -4.93 -4.35
CA LEU A 388 10.38 -4.48 -3.25
C LEU A 388 11.10 -4.55 -1.90
N LEU A 389 11.79 -5.65 -1.64
CA LEU A 389 12.49 -5.89 -0.39
C LEU A 389 13.83 -6.52 -0.71
N LYS A 390 14.89 -6.05 -0.07
CA LYS A 390 16.21 -6.67 -0.16
C LYS A 390 16.67 -7.07 1.23
N PHE A 391 17.03 -8.34 1.35
CA PHE A 391 17.62 -8.93 2.53
C PHE A 391 19.08 -9.28 2.27
N VAL A 392 19.92 -9.10 3.27
CA VAL A 392 21.29 -9.62 3.32
C VAL A 392 21.33 -10.74 4.33
N VAL A 393 21.93 -11.88 3.96
CA VAL A 393 22.18 -12.97 4.91
C VAL A 393 23.35 -12.57 5.80
N ALA A 394 23.11 -12.41 7.09
CA ALA A 394 24.12 -11.98 8.05
C ALA A 394 24.24 -12.96 9.21
N TRP A 395 25.42 -12.96 9.84
CA TRP A 395 25.61 -13.62 11.12
C TRP A 395 24.89 -12.84 12.23
N ALA A 396 24.04 -13.51 13.00
CA ALA A 396 23.38 -12.94 14.15
C ALA A 396 24.37 -13.03 15.33
N GLU A 397 25.33 -12.10 15.39
CA GLU A 397 26.20 -11.97 16.56
C GLU A 397 25.36 -11.88 17.85
N PRO A 398 25.76 -12.55 18.94
CA PRO A 398 25.20 -12.25 20.25
C PRO A 398 25.52 -10.79 20.60
N PHE A 399 24.47 -9.97 20.72
CA PHE A 399 24.57 -8.52 20.88
C PHE A 399 25.43 -8.07 22.06
N ASP A 400 25.69 -8.95 23.03
CA ASP A 400 26.40 -8.63 24.26
C ASP A 400 27.93 -8.46 24.12
N LYS A 401 28.55 -8.72 22.95
CA LYS A 401 30.02 -8.70 22.84
C LYS A 401 30.65 -7.71 21.87
N LEU A 402 29.87 -6.96 21.09
CA LEU A 402 30.40 -5.98 20.12
C LEU A 402 30.41 -4.52 20.59
N LEU A 403 29.95 -4.22 21.82
CA LEU A 403 30.01 -2.85 22.36
C LEU A 403 31.39 -2.43 22.89
N CYS A 404 32.43 -3.26 22.77
CA CYS A 404 33.81 -2.87 23.05
C CYS A 404 34.75 -3.26 21.89
N GLY A 405 34.85 -2.39 20.88
CA GLY A 405 36.04 -2.37 20.04
C GLY A 405 35.80 -2.12 18.56
N ARG A 406 35.59 -0.83 18.22
CA ARG A 406 36.27 -0.07 17.15
C ARG A 406 35.43 1.15 16.78
N ILE A 407 35.81 2.29 17.36
CA ILE A 407 35.86 3.57 16.66
C ILE A 407 37.34 3.91 16.55
#